data_AF-A0A1B6LCX4-F1
#
_entry.id   AF-A0A1B6LCX4-F1
#
_cell.length_a   1.000
_cell.length_b   1.000
_cell.length_c   1.000
_cell.angle_alpha   90.00
_cell.angle_beta   90.00
_cell.angle_gamma   90.00
#
_symmetry.space_group_name_H-M   'P 1'
#
loop_
_entity.id
_entity.type
_entity.pdbx_description
1 polymer ?
#
loop_
_entity_poly.entity_id
_entity_poly.type
_entity_poly.pdbx_seq_one_letter_code
_entity_poly.pdbx_strand_id
1 'polypeptide(L)'
;ILHGFTHKVIKERKITRALRKKDPEATFIDEENEMGTKKRMAFLDLLLEASEQEGSRLTDLEIREEVDTFMFEGHDTTTAGICWSLFLLGAHPDIQEKVAEELNGIFQGSDRGATTRDLSEMKYLERVIKEALRLFPSVPFIGRK
;
A
#
# COMPACT_ATOMS: atom_id res chain seq x y z
N ILE A 1 3.10 -22.88 1.66
CA ILE A 1 1.98 -22.03 2.17
C ILE A 1 1.89 -20.73 1.38
N LEU A 2 3.01 -20.01 1.16
CA LEU A 2 3.08 -18.74 0.40
C LEU A 2 2.42 -18.77 -0.98
N HIS A 3 2.81 -19.71 -1.84
CA HIS A 3 2.28 -19.75 -3.20
C HIS A 3 0.74 -19.87 -3.26
N GLY A 4 0.10 -20.54 -2.29
CA GLY A 4 -1.37 -20.67 -2.29
C GLY A 4 -2.07 -19.32 -2.20
N PHE A 5 -1.52 -18.39 -1.40
CA PHE A 5 -2.04 -17.03 -1.27
C PHE A 5 -1.83 -16.24 -2.56
N THR A 6 -0.62 -16.28 -3.12
CA THR A 6 -0.27 -15.57 -4.37
C THR A 6 -1.11 -16.01 -5.55
N HIS A 7 -1.28 -17.32 -5.74
CA HIS A 7 -2.15 -17.85 -6.78
C HIS A 7 -3.61 -17.41 -6.59
N LYS A 8 -4.09 -17.35 -5.35
CA LYS A 8 -5.43 -16.84 -5.03
C LYS A 8 -5.57 -15.37 -5.43
N VAL A 9 -4.63 -14.51 -5.03
CA VAL A 9 -4.62 -13.07 -5.36
C VAL A 9 -4.59 -12.85 -6.88
N ILE A 10 -3.71 -13.56 -7.60
CA ILE A 10 -3.62 -13.47 -9.07
C ILE A 10 -4.94 -13.90 -9.72
N LYS A 11 -5.52 -15.02 -9.27
CA LYS A 11 -6.79 -15.53 -9.81
C LYS A 11 -7.95 -14.56 -9.57
N GLU A 12 -8.10 -14.05 -8.35
CA GLU A 12 -9.12 -13.07 -8.00
C GLU A 12 -8.97 -11.81 -8.85
N ARG A 13 -7.74 -11.30 -9.01
CA ARG A 13 -7.50 -10.11 -9.82
C ARG A 13 -7.79 -10.31 -11.31
N LYS A 14 -7.42 -11.47 -11.88
CA LYS A 14 -7.77 -11.83 -13.28
C LYS A 14 -9.30 -11.85 -13.47
N ILE A 15 -10.06 -12.39 -12.50
CA ILE A 15 -11.52 -12.39 -12.54
C ILE A 15 -12.08 -10.96 -12.49
N THR A 16 -11.65 -10.15 -11.53
CA THR A 16 -12.09 -8.74 -11.40
C THR A 16 -11.80 -7.93 -12.67
N ARG A 17 -10.61 -8.12 -13.28
CA ARG A 17 -10.22 -7.45 -14.52
C ARG A 17 -11.07 -7.89 -15.71
N ALA A 18 -11.39 -9.18 -15.81
CA ALA A 18 -12.26 -9.71 -16.87
C ALA A 18 -13.71 -9.20 -16.74
N LEU A 19 -14.22 -9.07 -15.51
CA LEU A 19 -15.52 -8.46 -15.24
C LEU A 19 -15.53 -6.98 -15.65
N ARG A 20 -14.47 -6.22 -15.30
CA ARG A 20 -14.32 -4.81 -15.67
C ARG A 20 -14.24 -4.57 -17.19
N LYS A 21 -13.62 -5.47 -17.95
CA LYS A 21 -13.58 -5.39 -19.44
C LYS A 21 -14.97 -5.58 -20.09
N LYS A 22 -15.94 -6.21 -19.41
CA LYS A 22 -17.28 -6.51 -19.94
C LYS A 22 -18.33 -5.42 -19.66
N ASP A 23 -18.08 -4.55 -18.68
CA ASP A 23 -18.95 -3.44 -18.31
C ASP A 23 -18.16 -2.12 -18.36
N PRO A 24 -18.14 -1.44 -19.52
CA PRO A 24 -17.44 -0.16 -19.67
C PRO A 24 -18.11 0.98 -18.88
N GLU A 25 -19.39 0.86 -18.51
CA GLU A 25 -20.10 1.88 -17.73
C GLU A 25 -19.76 1.84 -16.23
N ALA A 26 -19.37 0.66 -15.70
CA ALA A 26 -18.78 0.54 -14.36
C ALA A 26 -17.45 1.32 -14.20
N THR A 27 -16.85 1.78 -15.29
CA THR A 27 -15.65 2.65 -15.26
C THR A 27 -15.95 4.07 -14.78
N PHE A 28 -17.21 4.53 -14.86
CA PHE A 28 -17.60 5.89 -14.46
C PHE A 28 -18.07 6.00 -13.00
N ILE A 29 -18.34 4.88 -12.33
CA ILE A 29 -18.85 4.82 -10.94
C ILE A 29 -17.71 4.58 -9.93
N ASP A 30 -16.52 4.21 -10.41
CA ASP A 30 -15.32 4.07 -9.59
C ASP A 30 -14.70 5.45 -9.38
N GLU A 31 -15.29 6.21 -8.44
CA GLU A 31 -14.88 7.50 -7.88
C GLU A 31 -13.67 8.13 -8.59
N GLU A 32 -13.93 9.13 -9.43
CA GLU A 32 -12.93 10.15 -9.72
C GLU A 32 -12.33 10.56 -8.37
N ASN A 33 -11.04 10.31 -8.15
CA ASN A 33 -10.32 11.04 -7.11
C ASN A 33 -10.71 12.51 -7.26
N GLU A 34 -10.95 13.24 -6.17
CA GLU A 34 -11.40 14.66 -6.14
C GLU A 34 -10.58 15.63 -7.03
N MET A 35 -9.53 15.16 -7.71
CA MET A 35 -8.66 15.86 -8.64
C MET A 35 -8.73 15.35 -10.12
N GLY A 36 -9.70 14.54 -10.53
CA GLY A 36 -9.88 14.14 -11.94
C GLY A 36 -8.71 13.34 -12.54
N THR A 37 -7.91 12.67 -11.70
CA THR A 37 -6.77 11.87 -12.15
C THR A 37 -7.17 10.42 -12.37
N LYS A 38 -6.81 9.85 -13.54
CA LYS A 38 -7.00 8.42 -13.84
C LYS A 38 -6.45 7.57 -12.69
N LYS A 39 -7.29 6.69 -12.13
CA LYS A 39 -6.90 5.69 -11.12
C LYS A 39 -5.66 4.95 -11.61
N ARG A 40 -4.54 5.12 -10.89
CA ARG A 40 -3.28 4.46 -11.19
C ARG A 40 -3.49 2.95 -11.12
N MET A 41 -3.06 2.23 -12.16
CA MET A 41 -3.21 0.78 -12.22
C MET A 41 -2.42 0.13 -11.07
N ALA A 42 -2.98 -0.91 -10.46
CA ALA A 42 -2.23 -1.68 -9.48
C ALA A 42 -1.05 -2.37 -10.18
N PHE A 43 0.03 -2.63 -9.45
CA PHE A 43 1.23 -3.28 -10.01
C PHE A 43 0.91 -4.61 -10.72
N LEU A 44 0.07 -5.45 -10.11
CA LEU A 44 -0.40 -6.69 -10.72
C LEU A 44 -1.20 -6.46 -12.02
N ASP A 45 -1.95 -5.36 -12.13
CA ASP A 45 -2.65 -5.05 -13.38
C ASP A 45 -1.67 -4.70 -14.50
N LEU A 46 -0.55 -4.05 -14.17
CA LEU A 46 0.51 -3.75 -15.14
C LEU A 46 1.21 -5.03 -15.62
N LEU A 47 1.52 -5.96 -14.71
CA LEU A 47 2.10 -7.26 -15.05
C LEU A 47 1.17 -8.09 -15.95
N LEU A 48 -0.12 -8.11 -15.62
CA LEU A 48 -1.12 -8.80 -16.42
C LEU A 48 -1.29 -8.17 -17.81
N GLU A 49 -1.26 -6.84 -17.91
CA GLU A 49 -1.30 -6.15 -19.21
C GLU A 49 -0.07 -6.46 -20.06
N ALA A 50 1.11 -6.43 -19.46
CA ALA A 50 2.36 -6.76 -20.12
C ALA A 50 2.36 -8.22 -20.63
N SER A 51 1.73 -9.16 -19.91
CA SER A 51 1.57 -10.55 -20.37
C SER A 51 0.63 -10.72 -21.57
N GLU A 52 -0.29 -9.77 -21.78
CA GLU A 52 -1.27 -9.76 -22.88
C GLU A 52 -0.69 -9.16 -24.18
N GLN A 53 0.48 -8.48 -24.13
CA GLN A 53 1.09 -7.80 -25.28
C GLN A 53 1.83 -8.75 -26.24
N GLU A 54 1.79 -8.42 -27.53
CA GLU A 54 2.44 -9.20 -28.59
C GLU A 54 3.95 -8.89 -28.63
N GLY A 55 4.82 -9.92 -28.45
CA GLY A 55 6.28 -9.78 -28.52
C GLY A 55 7.03 -9.83 -27.18
N SER A 56 6.33 -9.76 -26.05
CA SER A 56 6.89 -10.05 -24.72
C SER A 56 5.79 -10.68 -23.87
N ARG A 57 5.96 -11.94 -23.46
CA ARG A 57 4.96 -12.67 -22.67
C ARG A 57 5.58 -13.01 -21.32
N LEU A 58 5.37 -12.14 -20.33
CA LEU A 58 5.53 -12.55 -18.94
C LEU A 58 4.68 -13.79 -18.70
N THR A 59 5.32 -14.89 -18.34
CA THR A 59 4.64 -16.13 -17.99
C THR A 59 3.91 -15.97 -16.66
N ASP A 60 2.88 -16.80 -16.45
CA ASP A 60 2.20 -16.84 -15.14
C ASP A 60 3.16 -17.18 -13.99
N LEU A 61 4.27 -17.87 -14.29
CA LEU A 61 5.35 -18.17 -13.35
C LEU A 61 6.11 -16.91 -12.95
N GLU A 62 6.57 -16.13 -13.92
CA GLU A 62 7.28 -14.87 -13.69
C GLU A 62 6.38 -13.85 -12.98
N ILE A 63 5.11 -13.73 -13.39
CA ILE A 63 4.14 -12.87 -12.68
C ILE A 63 4.01 -13.29 -11.22
N ARG A 64 3.92 -14.59 -10.94
CA ARG A 64 3.83 -15.08 -9.56
C ARG A 64 5.09 -14.75 -8.78
N GLU A 65 6.27 -14.92 -9.35
CA GLU A 65 7.55 -14.62 -8.69
C GLU A 65 7.69 -13.13 -8.34
N GLU A 66 7.28 -12.24 -9.25
CA GLU A 66 7.24 -10.80 -8.97
C GLU A 66 6.23 -10.46 -7.86
N VAL A 67 5.04 -11.05 -7.90
CA VAL A 67 4.02 -10.82 -6.88
C VAL A 67 4.45 -11.40 -5.52
N ASP A 68 5.09 -12.57 -5.50
CA ASP A 68 5.67 -13.19 -4.29
C ASP A 68 6.70 -12.25 -3.66
N THR A 69 7.60 -11.68 -4.46
CA THR A 69 8.64 -10.75 -4.01
C THR A 69 8.02 -9.49 -3.38
N PHE A 70 7.12 -8.81 -4.10
CA PHE A 70 6.50 -7.58 -3.61
C PHE A 70 5.66 -7.78 -2.35
N MET A 71 4.89 -8.88 -2.27
CA MET A 71 4.08 -9.15 -1.08
C MET A 71 4.95 -9.46 0.14
N PHE A 72 6.04 -10.19 -0.05
CA PHE A 72 6.94 -10.54 1.05
C PHE A 72 7.72 -9.32 1.55
N GLU A 73 8.40 -8.62 0.64
CA GLU A 73 9.21 -7.46 0.98
C GLU A 73 8.34 -6.33 1.54
N GLY A 74 7.14 -6.14 1.01
CA GLY A 74 6.20 -5.13 1.48
C GLY A 74 5.59 -5.47 2.85
N HIS A 75 5.30 -6.74 3.13
CA HIS A 75 4.65 -7.15 4.38
C HIS A 75 5.59 -7.00 5.58
N ASP A 76 6.71 -7.72 5.60
CA ASP A 76 7.54 -7.84 6.80
C ASP A 76 8.17 -6.48 7.18
N THR A 77 8.62 -5.71 6.18
CA THR A 77 9.21 -4.40 6.42
C THR A 77 8.20 -3.38 6.94
N THR A 78 6.98 -3.38 6.41
CA THR A 78 5.91 -2.47 6.83
C THR A 78 5.39 -2.84 8.21
N THR A 79 5.16 -4.14 8.48
CA THR A 79 4.75 -4.62 9.79
C THR A 79 5.77 -4.24 10.86
N ALA A 80 7.06 -4.44 10.60
CA ALA A 80 8.11 -4.01 11.53
C ALA A 80 8.07 -2.50 11.82
N GLY A 81 7.93 -1.67 10.77
CA GLY A 81 7.83 -0.22 10.92
C GLY A 81 6.61 0.23 11.74
N ILE A 82 5.45 -0.38 11.50
CA ILE A 82 4.21 -0.12 12.26
C ILE A 82 4.38 -0.55 13.72
N CYS A 83 4.90 -1.75 13.97
CA CYS A 83 5.11 -2.25 15.33
C CYS A 83 6.00 -1.33 16.16
N TRP A 84 7.14 -0.89 15.61
CA TRP A 84 8.04 0.03 16.32
C TRP A 84 7.43 1.41 16.52
N SER A 85 6.71 1.93 15.52
CA SER A 85 6.03 3.23 15.65
C SER A 85 4.97 3.20 16.75
N LEU A 86 4.16 2.15 16.81
CA LEU A 86 3.13 1.98 17.85
C LEU A 86 3.74 1.74 19.23
N PHE A 87 4.81 0.93 19.31
CA PHE A 87 5.53 0.69 20.56
C PHE A 87 6.08 2.00 21.13
N LEU A 88 6.73 2.82 20.31
CA LEU A 88 7.29 4.11 20.74
C LEU A 88 6.19 5.10 21.14
N LEU A 89 5.07 5.16 20.42
CA LEU A 89 3.93 5.98 20.83
C LEU A 89 3.40 5.56 22.20
N GLY A 90 3.23 4.26 22.45
CA GLY A 90 2.79 3.75 23.75
C GLY A 90 3.80 3.99 24.89
N ALA A 91 5.09 4.08 24.57
CA ALA A 91 6.15 4.39 25.53
C ALA A 91 6.32 5.89 25.81
N HIS A 92 5.77 6.76 24.95
CA HIS A 92 5.90 8.23 25.02
C HIS A 92 4.54 8.92 24.95
N PRO A 93 3.77 8.94 26.08
CA PRO A 93 2.41 9.49 26.09
C PRO A 93 2.33 10.96 25.67
N ASP A 94 3.35 11.77 25.96
CA ASP A 94 3.43 13.17 25.56
C ASP A 94 3.57 13.36 24.03
N ILE A 95 4.18 12.39 23.35
CA ILE A 95 4.29 12.36 21.89
C ILE A 95 2.99 11.82 21.28
N GLN A 96 2.39 10.81 21.92
CA GLN A 96 1.08 10.30 21.52
C GLN A 96 0.00 11.38 21.60
N GLU A 97 0.00 12.22 22.65
CA GLU A 97 -0.94 13.33 22.79
C GLU A 97 -0.79 14.35 21.65
N LYS A 98 0.44 14.72 21.28
CA LYS A 98 0.69 15.62 20.13
C LYS A 98 0.21 15.05 18.80
N VAL A 99 0.37 13.74 18.59
CA VAL A 99 -0.20 13.07 17.42
C VAL A 99 -1.74 13.13 17.46
N ALA A 100 -2.34 12.87 18.61
CA ALA A 100 -3.80 12.96 18.76
C ALA A 100 -4.32 14.38 18.52
N GLU A 101 -3.63 15.42 19.01
CA GLU A 101 -3.94 16.83 18.74
C GLU A 101 -3.87 17.14 17.25
N GLU A 102 -2.81 16.70 16.55
CA GLU A 102 -2.69 16.85 15.10
C GLU A 102 -3.86 16.20 14.36
N LEU A 103 -4.18 14.94 14.68
CA LEU A 103 -5.27 14.21 14.04
C LEU A 103 -6.64 14.86 14.35
N ASN A 104 -6.87 15.30 15.59
CA ASN A 104 -8.08 16.02 15.95
C ASN A 104 -8.22 17.35 15.18
N GLY A 105 -7.10 18.05 14.92
CA GLY A 105 -7.10 19.26 14.08
C GLY A 105 -7.46 19.00 12.61
N ILE A 106 -7.04 17.86 12.07
CA ILE A 106 -7.32 17.45 10.68
C ILE A 106 -8.76 16.95 10.51
N PHE A 107 -9.21 16.06 11.40
CA PHE A 107 -10.51 15.41 11.28
C PHE A 107 -11.65 16.17 11.95
N GLN A 108 -11.36 17.01 12.94
CA GLN A 108 -12.33 17.86 13.64
C GLN A 108 -13.55 17.08 14.18
N GLY A 109 -13.31 15.85 14.66
CA GLY A 109 -14.36 14.96 15.18
C GLY A 109 -15.18 14.23 14.11
N SER A 110 -14.77 14.27 12.83
CA SER A 110 -15.40 13.51 11.75
C SER A 110 -14.94 12.04 11.75
N ASP A 111 -15.88 11.12 11.62
CA ASP A 111 -15.62 9.67 11.45
C ASP A 111 -15.34 9.26 10.00
N ARG A 112 -15.09 10.22 9.10
CA ARG A 112 -14.77 9.94 7.69
C ARG A 112 -13.40 9.26 7.55
N GLY A 113 -13.22 8.51 6.47
CA GLY A 113 -11.91 7.99 6.08
C GLY A 113 -10.90 9.11 5.78
N ALA A 114 -9.61 8.81 6.00
CA ALA A 114 -8.53 9.71 5.64
C ALA A 114 -8.41 9.84 4.11
N THR A 115 -8.40 11.07 3.61
CA THR A 115 -8.12 11.39 2.21
C THR A 115 -6.63 11.59 1.99
N THR A 116 -6.19 11.58 0.73
CA THR A 116 -4.79 11.90 0.37
C THR A 116 -4.36 13.28 0.89
N ARG A 117 -5.28 14.25 0.92
CA ARG A 117 -5.02 15.59 1.45
C ARG A 117 -4.77 15.55 2.96
N ASP A 118 -5.57 14.78 3.71
CA ASP A 118 -5.35 14.63 5.15
C ASP A 118 -3.99 14.01 5.45
N LEU A 119 -3.61 12.96 4.71
CA LEU A 119 -2.32 12.31 4.86
C LEU A 119 -1.16 13.30 4.68
N SER A 120 -1.29 14.27 3.76
CA SER A 120 -0.27 15.30 3.56
C SER A 120 -0.16 16.32 4.71
N GLU A 121 -1.21 16.41 5.55
CA GLU A 121 -1.23 17.26 6.74
C GLU A 121 -0.79 16.54 8.03
N MET A 122 -0.64 15.21 8.01
CA MET A 122 -0.15 14.39 9.15
C MET A 122 1.38 14.51 9.38
N LYS A 123 1.87 15.75 9.46
CA LYS A 123 3.31 16.09 9.44
C LYS A 123 4.04 15.66 10.72
N TYR A 124 3.38 15.69 11.87
CA TYR A 124 3.92 15.25 13.14
C TYR A 124 3.94 13.73 13.22
N LEU A 125 2.85 13.06 12.84
CA LEU A 125 2.81 11.61 12.73
C LEU A 125 3.87 11.06 11.75
N GLU A 126 4.05 11.70 10.59
CA GLU A 126 5.11 11.33 9.64
C GLU A 126 6.51 11.44 10.28
N ARG A 127 6.76 12.48 11.09
CA ARG A 127 8.01 12.62 11.85
C ARG A 127 8.18 11.50 12.88
N VAL A 128 7.12 11.10 13.57
CA VAL A 128 7.15 9.98 14.52
C VAL A 128 7.52 8.68 13.80
N ILE A 129 6.90 8.38 12.66
CA ILE A 129 7.20 7.18 11.86
C ILE A 129 8.66 7.22 11.37
N LYS A 130 9.13 8.38 10.87
CA LYS A 130 10.53 8.55 10.44
C LYS A 130 11.50 8.36 11.60
N GLU A 131 11.18 8.84 12.78
CA GLU A 131 12.03 8.68 13.96
C GLU A 131 12.06 7.23 14.44
N ALA A 132 10.92 6.53 14.40
CA ALA A 132 10.87 5.10 14.66
C ALA A 132 11.76 4.32 13.69
N LEU A 133 11.72 4.62 12.40
CA LEU A 133 12.57 3.99 11.38
C LEU A 133 14.04 4.41 11.49
N ARG A 134 14.35 5.60 12.03
CA ARG A 134 15.73 6.04 12.31
C ARG A 134 16.35 5.21 13.45
N LEU A 135 15.58 4.90 14.48
CA LEU A 135 16.02 4.11 15.64
C LEU A 135 15.98 2.61 15.37
N PHE A 136 14.92 2.15 14.70
CA PHE A 136 14.62 0.75 14.44
C PHE A 136 14.29 0.56 12.95
N PRO A 137 15.30 0.64 12.07
CA PRO A 137 15.08 0.43 10.64
C PRO A 137 14.65 -1.01 10.36
N SER A 138 13.61 -1.21 9.55
CA SER A 138 13.12 -2.54 9.18
C SER A 138 14.17 -3.38 8.44
N VAL A 139 15.13 -2.73 7.77
CA VAL A 139 16.27 -3.35 7.08
C VAL A 139 17.56 -2.71 7.61
N PRO A 140 18.17 -3.25 8.69
CA PRO A 140 19.28 -2.61 9.38
C PRO A 140 20.65 -2.78 8.70
N PHE A 141 20.77 -3.72 7.76
CA PHE A 141 22.04 -4.05 7.12
C PHE A 141 21.89 -4.20 5.60
N ILE A 142 22.85 -3.65 4.86
CA ILE A 142 22.95 -3.79 3.40
C ILE A 142 24.29 -4.46 3.10
N GLY A 143 24.25 -5.71 2.63
CA GLY A 143 25.43 -6.47 2.26
C GLY A 143 25.68 -6.44 0.75
N ARG A 144 26.96 -6.51 0.35
CA ARG A 144 27.37 -6.84 -1.02
C ARG A 144 28.35 -8.01 -0.95
N LYS A 145 28.24 -8.95 -1.90
CA LYS A 145 29.15 -10.09 -2.03
C LYS A 145 30.22 -9.79 -3.06
#